data_AF-A0A078KZZ7-F1
#
_entry.id   AF-A0A078KZZ7-F1
#
_cell.length_a   1.000
_cell.length_b   1.000
_cell.length_c   1.000
_cell.angle_alpha   90.00
_cell.angle_beta   90.00
_cell.angle_gamma   90.00
#
_symmetry.space_group_name_H-M   'P 1'
#
loop_
_entity.id
_entity.type
_entity.pdbx_description
1 polymer ?
#
loop_
_entity_poly.entity_id
_entity_poly.type
_entity_poly.pdbx_seq_one_letter_code
_entity_poly.pdbx_strand_id
1 'polypeptide(L)'
;MAATEEAIRAELALSQVIEHPANIIFARSPKDDMTNKDIMAYYSRLIRQKNVGSFLIRESRVPGCLSLTIHSKVEKQGVQVSEASHYRFYFANGKWNTHSPDTPLPDYTPLNLQTIGRRAQQFLVLLDSLGFSHDRMILATTQQASSIPAYSSYVRLTPPPLPVQIINSPVEGMVKVLSAVNELRENPQGNTLFKVVLEKYQSNLDDEGIAELFEEWLAHTPAEGQVTLLDLVQCPINLSLMTEPYVLSSGHVVNSDIAPMLTFCPMTKQPLDPLRGKPLPEIDLYKSMLAMALTGFREAVISSLKETQQSTTASSLGFFALSPNRASTNSSHAAAPVDDSAPHSGSPPLN
;
A
#
# COMPACT_ATOMS: atom_id res chain seq x y z
N MET A 1 -20.42 36.39 0.42
CA MET A 1 -20.75 34.96 0.21
C MET A 1 -20.47 34.51 -1.22
N ALA A 2 -20.92 35.22 -2.26
CA ALA A 2 -20.60 34.86 -3.66
C ALA A 2 -19.10 34.78 -3.99
N ALA A 3 -18.27 35.69 -3.44
CA ALA A 3 -16.82 35.67 -3.65
C ALA A 3 -16.10 34.46 -3.02
N THR A 4 -16.72 33.79 -2.05
CA THR A 4 -16.14 32.63 -1.35
C THR A 4 -16.46 31.33 -2.10
N GLU A 5 -17.65 31.22 -2.70
CA GLU A 5 -18.01 30.08 -3.57
C GLU A 5 -17.23 30.08 -4.88
N GLU A 6 -16.94 31.26 -5.45
CA GLU A 6 -16.17 31.37 -6.69
C GLU A 6 -14.69 31.02 -6.49
N ALA A 7 -14.11 31.35 -5.31
CA ALA A 7 -12.78 30.92 -4.91
C ALA A 7 -12.69 29.40 -4.68
N ILE A 8 -13.70 28.80 -4.04
CA ILE A 8 -13.78 27.35 -3.82
C ILE A 8 -13.99 26.61 -5.16
N ARG A 9 -14.80 27.16 -6.08
CA ARG A 9 -14.94 26.62 -7.45
C ARG A 9 -13.65 26.72 -8.26
N ALA A 10 -12.89 27.81 -8.14
CA ALA A 10 -11.60 27.95 -8.80
C ALA A 10 -10.56 26.95 -8.26
N GLU A 11 -10.56 26.69 -6.95
CA GLU A 11 -9.67 25.72 -6.30
C GLU A 11 -10.04 24.26 -6.64
N LEU A 12 -11.33 23.95 -6.78
CA LEU A 12 -11.82 22.67 -7.29
C LEU A 12 -11.58 22.49 -8.80
N ALA A 13 -11.65 23.57 -9.60
CA ALA A 13 -11.36 23.53 -11.03
C ALA A 13 -9.86 23.36 -11.34
N LEU A 14 -8.99 23.89 -10.48
CA LEU A 14 -7.54 23.65 -10.53
C LEU A 14 -7.16 22.20 -10.19
N SER A 15 -8.05 21.46 -9.53
CA SER A 15 -7.85 20.06 -9.15
C SER A 15 -8.21 19.05 -10.25
N GLN A 16 -8.72 19.49 -11.42
CA GLN A 16 -9.24 18.61 -12.48
C GLN A 16 -8.59 18.78 -13.86
N VAL A 17 -7.51 19.55 -13.97
CA VAL A 17 -6.67 19.51 -15.18
C VAL A 17 -5.86 18.23 -15.10
N ILE A 18 -5.96 17.37 -16.12
CA ILE A 18 -5.01 16.25 -16.30
C ILE A 18 -3.68 16.91 -16.60
N GLU A 19 -2.94 17.23 -15.53
CA GLU A 19 -1.56 17.65 -15.63
C GLU A 19 -0.83 16.54 -16.38
N HIS A 20 -0.06 16.92 -17.42
CA HIS A 20 0.98 16.06 -17.97
C HIS A 20 1.65 15.35 -16.80
N PRO A 21 1.92 14.02 -16.88
CA PRO A 21 2.35 13.26 -15.73
C PRO A 21 3.56 13.96 -15.11
N ALA A 22 3.31 14.61 -13.97
CA ALA A 22 4.28 15.54 -13.41
C ALA A 22 5.50 14.71 -13.01
N ASN A 23 6.68 15.27 -13.27
CA ASN A 23 7.93 14.71 -12.79
C ASN A 23 7.81 14.51 -11.27
N ILE A 24 8.00 13.28 -10.79
CA ILE A 24 7.83 12.95 -9.36
C ILE A 24 8.94 13.58 -8.50
N ILE A 25 10.01 14.06 -9.13
CA ILE A 25 11.13 14.72 -8.49
C ILE A 25 10.75 16.18 -8.22
N PHE A 26 10.65 16.56 -6.96
CA PHE A 26 10.53 17.97 -6.56
C PHE A 26 11.79 18.76 -6.95
N ALA A 27 11.60 20.00 -7.40
CA ALA A 27 12.67 20.94 -7.69
C ALA A 27 13.54 21.20 -6.44
N ARG A 28 14.80 21.59 -6.63
CA ARG A 28 15.69 21.86 -5.49
C ARG A 28 15.12 22.89 -4.52
N SER A 29 14.56 23.96 -5.06
CA SER A 29 13.98 25.04 -4.29
C SER A 29 12.63 25.44 -4.89
N PRO A 30 11.59 25.64 -4.07
CA PRO A 30 10.34 26.24 -4.53
C PRO A 30 10.46 27.70 -4.96
N LYS A 31 11.54 28.39 -4.54
CA LYS A 31 11.81 29.80 -4.84
C LYS A 31 13.31 30.02 -5.05
N ASP A 32 13.69 30.86 -6.00
CA ASP A 32 15.10 31.00 -6.42
C ASP A 32 16.06 31.47 -5.30
N ASP A 33 15.56 32.23 -4.31
CA ASP A 33 16.39 32.87 -3.28
C ASP A 33 16.46 32.13 -1.93
N MET A 34 16.05 30.86 -1.86
CA MET A 34 16.07 30.13 -0.58
C MET A 34 17.47 29.61 -0.23
N THR A 35 17.89 29.81 1.03
CA THR A 35 19.12 29.18 1.51
C THR A 35 18.95 27.66 1.64
N ASN A 36 20.05 26.92 1.69
CA ASN A 36 20.01 25.48 1.96
C ASN A 36 19.23 25.15 3.24
N LYS A 37 19.33 25.97 4.28
CA LYS A 37 18.60 25.77 5.54
C LYS A 37 17.10 25.93 5.34
N ASP A 38 16.69 26.93 4.56
CA ASP A 38 15.28 27.20 4.27
C ASP A 38 14.65 26.11 3.40
N ILE A 39 15.40 25.60 2.42
CA ILE A 39 14.96 24.48 1.57
C ILE A 39 14.70 23.24 2.43
N MET A 40 15.63 22.89 3.32
CA MET A 40 15.46 21.75 4.21
C MET A 40 14.27 21.96 5.15
N ALA A 41 14.13 23.15 5.74
CA ALA A 41 12.99 23.49 6.60
C ALA A 41 11.65 23.41 5.86
N TYR A 42 11.60 23.85 4.60
CA TYR A 42 10.40 23.77 3.76
C TYR A 42 9.96 22.32 3.57
N TYR A 43 10.87 21.45 3.11
CA TYR A 43 10.53 20.04 2.86
C TYR A 43 10.24 19.27 4.15
N SER A 44 10.94 19.57 5.23
CA SER A 44 10.65 18.98 6.55
C SER A 44 9.28 19.41 7.08
N ARG A 45 8.84 20.65 6.82
CA ARG A 45 7.49 21.09 7.16
C ARG A 45 6.45 20.41 6.27
N LEU A 46 6.70 20.32 4.97
CA LEU A 46 5.80 19.67 4.01
C LEU A 46 5.56 18.20 4.36
N ILE A 47 6.62 17.44 4.68
CA ILE A 47 6.50 16.01 4.98
C ILE A 47 5.82 15.74 6.32
N ARG A 48 6.06 16.59 7.33
CA ARG A 48 5.46 16.45 8.67
C ARG A 48 3.95 16.66 8.69
N GLN A 49 3.40 17.32 7.68
CA GLN A 49 1.95 17.47 7.49
C GLN A 49 1.29 16.21 6.90
N LYS A 50 2.07 15.18 6.57
CA LYS A 50 1.59 13.90 6.02
C LYS A 50 1.74 12.78 7.05
N ASN A 51 1.19 11.61 6.75
CA ASN A 51 1.26 10.45 7.62
C ASN A 51 2.70 9.99 7.83
N VAL A 52 2.99 9.38 8.99
CA VAL A 52 4.29 8.75 9.26
C VAL A 52 4.54 7.65 8.23
N GLY A 53 5.76 7.59 7.70
CA GLY A 53 6.15 6.74 6.58
C GLY A 53 5.96 7.39 5.21
N SER A 54 5.34 8.57 5.12
CA SER A 54 5.28 9.32 3.86
C SER A 54 6.66 9.82 3.46
N PHE A 55 6.95 9.85 2.16
CA PHE A 55 8.22 10.35 1.64
C PHE A 55 8.05 11.15 0.35
N LEU A 56 9.06 11.95 0.01
CA LEU A 56 9.16 12.64 -1.28
C LEU A 56 10.59 12.53 -1.82
N ILE A 57 10.71 12.58 -3.15
CA ILE A 57 11.99 12.58 -3.85
C ILE A 57 12.19 13.98 -4.42
N ARG A 58 13.37 14.55 -4.23
CA ARG A 58 13.70 15.90 -4.70
C ARG A 58 15.10 15.96 -5.27
N GLU A 59 15.37 17.00 -6.04
CA GLU A 59 16.73 17.32 -6.43
C GLU A 59 17.61 17.50 -5.19
N SER A 60 18.80 16.88 -5.21
CA SER A 60 19.77 17.14 -4.18
C SER A 60 20.42 18.51 -4.37
N ARG A 61 20.93 19.04 -3.25
CA ARG A 61 21.86 20.19 -3.26
C ARG A 61 23.16 19.87 -4.02
N VAL A 62 23.51 18.59 -4.13
CA VAL A 62 24.66 18.13 -4.89
C VAL A 62 24.21 17.78 -6.31
N PRO A 63 24.78 18.39 -7.37
CA PRO A 63 24.38 18.16 -8.75
C PRO A 63 24.39 16.66 -9.15
N GLY A 64 23.32 16.20 -9.81
CA GLY A 64 23.21 14.81 -10.27
C GLY A 64 22.93 13.77 -9.17
N CYS A 65 22.68 14.20 -7.93
CA CYS A 65 22.15 13.36 -6.87
C CYS A 65 20.64 13.61 -6.66
N LEU A 66 19.96 12.58 -6.16
CA LEU A 66 18.59 12.70 -5.65
C LEU A 66 18.63 12.74 -4.11
N SER A 67 17.64 13.40 -3.52
CA SER A 67 17.43 13.39 -2.09
C SER A 67 16.04 12.87 -1.77
N LEU A 68 15.97 11.89 -0.87
CA LEU A 68 14.74 11.37 -0.31
C LEU A 68 14.50 12.05 1.03
N THR A 69 13.30 12.57 1.25
CA THR A 69 12.88 13.13 2.54
C THR A 69 11.73 12.30 3.06
N ILE A 70 11.82 11.82 4.30
CA ILE A 70 10.89 10.85 4.89
C ILE A 70 10.37 11.41 6.21
N HIS A 71 9.08 11.20 6.48
CA HIS A 71 8.49 11.46 7.78
C HIS A 71 8.62 10.21 8.66
N SER A 72 9.52 10.27 9.64
CA SER A 72 9.84 9.17 10.54
C SER A 72 9.32 9.46 11.96
N LYS A 73 9.04 8.40 12.72
CA LYS A 73 8.97 8.46 14.18
C LYS A 73 10.32 8.03 14.73
N VAL A 74 10.94 8.87 15.55
CA VAL A 74 12.24 8.61 16.16
C VAL A 74 12.07 8.73 17.67
N GLU A 75 12.56 7.74 18.41
CA GLU A 75 12.59 7.81 19.87
C GLU A 75 13.79 8.65 20.33
N LYS A 76 13.53 9.74 21.03
CA LYS A 76 14.54 10.58 21.66
C LYS A 76 14.25 10.66 23.15
N GLN A 77 15.19 10.16 23.96
CA GLN A 77 15.08 10.17 25.42
C GLN A 77 13.80 9.48 25.95
N GLY A 78 13.39 8.37 25.32
CA GLY A 78 12.16 7.64 25.70
C GLY A 78 10.87 8.26 25.17
N VAL A 79 10.94 9.35 24.39
CA VAL A 79 9.78 10.02 23.80
C VAL A 79 9.79 9.85 22.28
N GLN A 80 8.67 9.40 21.72
CA GLN A 80 8.49 9.30 20.27
C GLN A 80 8.27 10.69 19.67
N VAL A 81 9.20 11.15 18.84
CA VAL A 81 9.15 12.45 18.18
C VAL A 81 9.00 12.25 16.67
N SER A 82 8.09 13.01 16.06
CA SER A 82 7.98 13.11 14.61
C SER A 82 9.14 13.93 14.06
N GLU A 83 9.91 13.33 13.15
CA GLU A 83 11.06 13.99 12.53
C GLU A 83 11.12 13.73 11.02
N ALA A 84 11.74 14.66 10.30
CA ALA A 84 12.04 14.50 8.88
C ALA A 84 13.47 13.96 8.75
N SER A 85 13.62 12.79 8.14
CA SER A 85 14.92 12.19 7.83
C SER A 85 15.25 12.42 6.36
N HIS A 86 16.53 12.62 6.04
CA HIS A 86 16.96 12.86 4.67
C HIS A 86 18.06 11.88 4.26
N TYR A 87 17.90 11.29 3.08
CA TYR A 87 18.87 10.39 2.48
C TYR A 87 19.29 10.96 1.13
N ARG A 88 20.57 10.83 0.79
CA ARG A 88 21.07 11.19 -0.54
C ARG A 88 21.34 9.93 -1.34
N PHE A 89 20.92 9.96 -2.60
CA PHE A 89 21.15 8.90 -3.56
C PHE A 89 22.01 9.43 -4.70
N TYR A 90 23.00 8.64 -5.08
CA TYR A 90 23.91 8.96 -6.17
C TYR A 90 24.17 7.69 -7.00
N PHE A 91 24.43 7.87 -8.28
CA PHE A 91 24.72 6.76 -9.18
C PHE A 91 26.22 6.66 -9.42
N ALA A 92 26.81 5.53 -9.04
CA ALA A 92 28.23 5.25 -9.22
C ALA A 92 28.44 3.77 -9.51
N ASN A 93 29.43 3.47 -10.35
CA ASN A 93 29.81 2.08 -10.69
C ASN A 93 28.63 1.22 -11.17
N GLY A 94 27.75 1.80 -11.99
CA GLY A 94 26.61 1.10 -12.58
C GLY A 94 25.43 0.84 -11.65
N LYS A 95 25.43 1.35 -10.41
CA LYS A 95 24.34 1.17 -9.44
C LYS A 95 24.01 2.44 -8.67
N TRP A 96 22.80 2.47 -8.11
CA TRP A 96 22.40 3.46 -7.13
C TRP A 96 22.99 3.13 -5.76
N ASN A 97 23.51 4.15 -5.10
CA ASN A 97 24.08 4.05 -3.76
C ASN A 97 23.41 5.09 -2.85
N THR A 98 23.32 4.78 -1.56
CA THR A 98 22.79 5.69 -0.53
C THR A 98 23.93 6.33 0.24
N HIS A 99 23.71 7.55 0.70
CA HIS A 99 24.69 8.31 1.47
C HIS A 99 24.01 9.20 2.50
N SER A 100 24.66 9.36 3.66
CA SER A 100 24.21 10.34 4.64
C SER A 100 24.42 11.76 4.08
N PRO A 101 23.50 12.70 4.31
CA PRO A 101 23.65 14.07 3.83
C PRO A 101 24.90 14.79 4.33
N ASP A 102 25.43 14.36 5.49
CA ASP A 102 26.47 15.02 6.28
C ASP A 102 27.88 14.47 6.03
N THR A 103 27.99 13.37 5.28
CA THR A 103 29.27 12.78 4.88
C THR A 103 29.70 13.28 3.49
N PRO A 104 31.00 13.43 3.21
CA PRO A 104 31.50 13.74 1.88
C PRO A 104 31.18 12.61 0.90
N LEU A 105 30.62 12.98 -0.26
CA LEU A 105 30.34 12.01 -1.32
C LEU A 105 31.65 11.43 -1.87
N PRO A 106 31.70 10.12 -2.16
CA PRO A 106 32.78 9.57 -2.96
C PRO A 106 32.72 10.09 -4.39
N ASP A 107 33.80 9.93 -5.15
CA ASP A 107 33.81 10.29 -6.57
C ASP A 107 32.68 9.58 -7.32
N TYR A 108 31.87 10.35 -8.03
CA TYR A 108 30.74 9.85 -8.80
C TYR A 108 30.56 10.67 -10.08
N THR A 109 29.89 10.08 -11.06
CA THR A 109 29.51 10.78 -12.29
C THR A 109 28.11 11.35 -12.13
N PRO A 110 27.92 12.68 -12.19
CA PRO A 110 26.60 13.29 -12.14
C PRO A 110 25.68 12.72 -13.21
N LEU A 111 24.42 12.54 -12.85
CA LEU A 111 23.39 12.13 -13.81
C LEU A 111 23.16 13.22 -14.85
N ASN A 112 22.99 12.79 -16.10
CA ASN A 112 22.64 13.63 -17.23
C ASN A 112 21.54 12.96 -18.08
N LEU A 113 20.96 13.69 -19.03
CA LEU A 113 19.90 13.19 -19.93
C LEU A 113 20.22 11.84 -20.57
N GLN A 114 21.46 11.64 -21.03
CA GLN A 114 21.87 10.41 -21.72
C GLN A 114 21.92 9.19 -20.80
N THR A 115 22.13 9.43 -19.50
CA THR A 115 22.35 8.38 -18.52
C THR A 115 21.11 8.05 -17.70
N ILE A 116 20.12 8.94 -17.65
CA ILE A 116 19.03 8.87 -16.69
C ILE A 116 17.97 7.81 -17.00
N GLY A 117 17.69 7.53 -18.28
CA GLY A 117 16.49 6.79 -18.70
C GLY A 117 16.37 5.41 -18.04
N ARG A 118 17.32 4.50 -18.30
CA ARG A 118 17.34 3.17 -17.65
C ARG A 118 17.60 3.23 -16.14
N ARG A 119 18.17 4.33 -15.64
CA ARG A 119 18.52 4.50 -14.21
C ARG A 119 17.32 4.92 -13.37
N ALA A 120 16.32 5.59 -13.96
CA ALA A 120 15.10 5.98 -13.26
C ALA A 120 14.32 4.73 -12.77
N GLN A 121 14.13 3.73 -13.63
CA GLN A 121 13.49 2.47 -13.23
C GLN A 121 14.28 1.75 -12.12
N GLN A 122 15.60 1.68 -12.25
CA GLN A 122 16.47 1.06 -11.24
C GLN A 122 16.35 1.76 -9.88
N PHE A 123 16.15 3.08 -9.89
CA PHE A 123 15.97 3.87 -8.68
C PHE A 123 14.65 3.54 -7.98
N LEU A 124 13.56 3.42 -8.74
CA LEU A 124 12.25 3.06 -8.18
C LEU A 124 12.26 1.64 -7.59
N VAL A 125 12.87 0.68 -8.31
CA VAL A 125 13.06 -0.69 -7.78
C VAL A 125 13.90 -0.70 -6.50
N LEU A 126 14.93 0.15 -6.43
CA LEU A 126 15.70 0.31 -5.20
C LEU A 126 14.83 0.84 -4.06
N LEU A 127 14.00 1.84 -4.30
CA LEU A 127 13.07 2.39 -3.31
C LEU A 127 12.12 1.31 -2.77
N ASP A 128 11.52 0.51 -3.65
CA ASP A 128 10.67 -0.62 -3.24
C ASP A 128 11.46 -1.61 -2.36
N SER A 129 12.69 -1.96 -2.75
CA SER A 129 13.54 -2.88 -1.98
C SER A 129 13.95 -2.34 -0.61
N LEU A 130 13.92 -1.03 -0.42
CA LEU A 130 14.17 -0.35 0.86
C LEU A 130 12.88 -0.20 1.69
N GLY A 131 11.75 -0.72 1.22
CA GLY A 131 10.45 -0.64 1.89
C GLY A 131 9.68 0.66 1.65
N PHE A 132 10.08 1.46 0.67
CA PHE A 132 9.38 2.70 0.31
C PHE A 132 8.28 2.42 -0.70
N SER A 133 7.08 2.12 -0.18
CA SER A 133 5.92 1.84 -1.01
C SER A 133 5.40 3.08 -1.75
N HIS A 134 5.08 2.91 -3.04
CA HIS A 134 4.67 4.00 -3.94
C HIS A 134 3.40 4.76 -3.49
N ASP A 135 2.49 4.11 -2.74
CA ASP A 135 1.28 4.72 -2.15
C ASP A 135 1.59 5.78 -1.10
N ARG A 136 2.77 5.70 -0.45
CA ARG A 136 3.24 6.65 0.56
C ARG A 136 4.10 7.77 -0.03
N MET A 137 4.32 7.77 -1.35
CA MET A 137 5.06 8.81 -2.04
C MET A 137 4.18 10.06 -2.23
N ILE A 138 4.67 11.19 -1.78
CA ILE A 138 4.10 12.49 -2.10
C ILE A 138 4.58 12.89 -3.49
N LEU A 139 3.63 13.26 -4.34
CA LEU A 139 3.91 13.71 -5.70
C LEU A 139 4.08 15.23 -5.74
N ALA A 140 5.00 15.70 -6.58
CA ALA A 140 5.15 17.12 -6.85
C ALA A 140 4.00 17.61 -7.74
N THR A 141 3.45 18.79 -7.45
CA THR A 141 2.62 19.50 -8.43
C THR A 141 3.47 19.98 -9.60
N THR A 142 2.83 20.36 -10.71
CA THR A 142 3.56 20.94 -11.86
C THR A 142 4.46 22.12 -11.47
N GLN A 143 4.07 22.97 -10.51
CA GLN A 143 4.91 24.09 -10.04
C GLN A 143 6.04 23.67 -9.10
N GLN A 144 5.90 22.52 -8.44
CA GLN A 144 6.90 21.98 -7.51
C GLN A 144 7.88 21.02 -8.20
N ALA A 145 7.51 20.48 -9.35
CA ALA A 145 8.27 19.50 -10.08
C ALA A 145 9.57 20.08 -10.62
N SER A 146 10.59 19.23 -10.70
CA SER A 146 11.89 19.57 -11.25
C SER A 146 11.80 19.92 -12.73
N SER A 147 12.35 21.08 -13.08
CA SER A 147 12.53 21.53 -14.47
C SER A 147 13.84 21.05 -15.09
N ILE A 148 14.72 20.38 -14.32
CA ILE A 148 16.00 19.91 -14.83
C ILE A 148 15.74 18.78 -15.85
N PRO A 149 16.17 18.93 -17.12
CA PRO A 149 15.90 17.94 -18.16
C PRO A 149 16.38 16.54 -17.82
N ALA A 150 17.48 16.43 -17.06
CA ALA A 150 17.99 15.15 -16.59
C ALA A 150 16.93 14.36 -15.80
N TYR A 151 15.97 14.98 -15.12
CA TYR A 151 14.95 14.25 -14.37
C TYR A 151 13.66 13.99 -15.16
N SER A 152 13.61 14.36 -16.44
CA SER A 152 12.42 14.17 -17.30
C SER A 152 11.97 12.72 -17.46
N SER A 153 12.83 11.73 -17.19
CA SER A 153 12.45 10.31 -17.21
C SER A 153 11.86 9.81 -15.88
N TYR A 154 11.87 10.63 -14.82
CA TYR A 154 11.15 10.37 -13.57
C TYR A 154 9.73 10.93 -13.62
N VAL A 155 9.13 10.88 -14.80
CA VAL A 155 7.70 11.06 -14.95
C VAL A 155 7.04 9.90 -14.22
N ARG A 156 5.91 10.16 -13.55
CA ARG A 156 5.09 9.11 -12.97
C ARG A 156 4.96 8.02 -14.04
N LEU A 157 5.60 6.87 -13.81
CA LEU A 157 5.11 5.64 -14.38
C LEU A 157 3.74 5.54 -13.76
N THR A 158 2.74 6.11 -14.44
CA THR A 158 1.45 5.48 -14.41
C THR A 158 1.82 4.03 -14.70
N PRO A 159 1.64 3.08 -13.76
CA PRO A 159 1.71 1.68 -14.17
C PRO A 159 0.93 1.65 -15.48
N PRO A 160 1.53 1.16 -16.60
CA PRO A 160 0.85 1.20 -17.91
C PRO A 160 -0.54 0.73 -17.59
N PRO A 161 -1.59 1.57 -17.76
CA PRO A 161 -2.87 1.38 -17.10
C PRO A 161 -3.16 -0.09 -17.27
N LEU A 162 -3.06 -0.87 -16.19
CA LEU A 162 -3.18 -2.34 -16.23
C LEU A 162 -4.37 -2.52 -17.13
N PRO A 163 -4.22 -3.11 -18.34
CA PRO A 163 -5.15 -2.90 -19.44
C PRO A 163 -6.49 -2.99 -18.80
N VAL A 164 -7.13 -1.83 -18.60
CA VAL A 164 -8.25 -1.79 -17.66
C VAL A 164 -9.20 -2.67 -18.42
N GLN A 165 -9.38 -3.89 -17.93
CA GLN A 165 -10.46 -4.71 -18.40
C GLN A 165 -11.61 -3.89 -17.88
N ILE A 166 -12.07 -2.98 -18.76
CA ILE A 166 -13.28 -2.25 -18.58
C ILE A 166 -14.24 -3.39 -18.35
N ILE A 167 -14.63 -3.54 -17.11
CA ILE A 167 -15.49 -4.62 -16.71
C ILE A 167 -16.79 -4.25 -17.40
N ASN A 168 -17.02 -4.88 -18.53
CA ASN A 168 -18.13 -4.53 -19.40
C ASN A 168 -19.46 -4.83 -18.69
N SER A 169 -19.43 -5.63 -17.60
CA SER A 169 -20.52 -5.75 -16.64
C SER A 169 -20.03 -6.12 -15.22
N PRO A 170 -20.25 -5.28 -14.19
CA PRO A 170 -20.00 -5.63 -12.78
C PRO A 170 -20.70 -6.92 -12.33
N VAL A 171 -21.80 -7.29 -12.99
CA VAL A 171 -22.51 -8.55 -12.75
C VAL A 171 -21.64 -9.76 -13.09
N GLU A 172 -20.87 -9.71 -14.17
CA GLU A 172 -19.94 -10.80 -14.54
C GLU A 172 -18.84 -10.97 -13.49
N GLY A 173 -18.32 -9.86 -12.96
CA GLY A 173 -17.38 -9.86 -11.84
C GLY A 173 -18.00 -10.53 -10.60
N MET A 174 -19.25 -10.19 -10.28
CA MET A 174 -19.99 -10.79 -9.17
C MET A 174 -20.25 -12.29 -9.36
N VAL A 175 -20.43 -12.79 -10.59
CA VAL A 175 -20.54 -14.23 -10.86
C VAL A 175 -19.25 -14.94 -10.43
N LYS A 176 -18.08 -14.36 -10.76
CA LYS A 176 -16.78 -14.91 -10.36
C LYS A 176 -16.60 -14.88 -8.84
N VAL A 177 -16.99 -13.79 -8.19
CA VAL A 177 -16.98 -13.69 -6.71
C VAL A 177 -17.86 -14.75 -6.07
N LEU A 178 -19.09 -14.94 -6.56
CA LEU A 178 -19.99 -15.98 -6.03
C LEU A 178 -19.41 -17.38 -6.20
N SER A 179 -18.79 -17.68 -7.34
CA SER A 179 -18.11 -18.97 -7.55
C SER A 179 -17.01 -19.19 -6.50
N ALA A 180 -16.15 -18.19 -6.30
CA ALA A 180 -15.06 -18.27 -5.33
C ALA A 180 -15.55 -18.40 -3.88
N VAL A 181 -16.65 -17.69 -3.53
CA VAL A 181 -17.29 -17.82 -2.22
C VAL A 181 -17.90 -19.22 -2.02
N ASN A 182 -18.52 -19.79 -3.06
CA ASN A 182 -19.06 -21.15 -2.97
C ASN A 182 -17.95 -22.18 -2.79
N GLU A 183 -16.85 -22.07 -3.53
CA GLU A 183 -15.67 -22.93 -3.35
C GLU A 183 -15.09 -22.79 -1.94
N LEU A 184 -14.99 -21.56 -1.43
CA LEU A 184 -14.55 -21.30 -0.08
C LEU A 184 -15.48 -21.91 0.97
N ARG A 185 -16.79 -21.87 0.75
CA ARG A 185 -17.80 -22.46 1.64
C ARG A 185 -17.75 -23.98 1.65
N GLU A 186 -17.47 -24.61 0.51
CA GLU A 186 -17.34 -26.07 0.40
C GLU A 186 -16.03 -26.58 1.02
N ASN A 187 -14.94 -25.81 0.92
CA ASN A 187 -13.64 -26.19 1.47
C ASN A 187 -12.88 -25.01 2.10
N PRO A 188 -13.35 -24.50 3.26
CA PRO A 188 -12.73 -23.36 3.92
C PRO A 188 -11.30 -23.68 4.39
N GLN A 189 -11.03 -24.95 4.71
CA GLN A 189 -9.73 -25.40 5.22
C GLN A 189 -8.64 -25.46 4.13
N GLY A 190 -9.03 -25.66 2.87
CA GLY A 190 -8.12 -25.71 1.73
C GLY A 190 -7.62 -24.34 1.27
N ASN A 191 -8.28 -23.24 1.68
CA ASN A 191 -7.92 -21.90 1.25
C ASN A 191 -6.92 -21.25 2.22
N THR A 192 -5.63 -21.37 1.90
CA THR A 192 -4.53 -20.79 2.70
C THR A 192 -4.62 -19.28 2.83
N LEU A 193 -5.06 -18.59 1.77
CA LEU A 193 -5.21 -17.14 1.76
C LEU A 193 -6.29 -16.68 2.74
N PHE A 194 -7.43 -17.36 2.74
CA PHE A 194 -8.53 -17.11 3.67
C PHE A 194 -8.09 -17.30 5.12
N LYS A 195 -7.30 -18.34 5.43
CA LYS A 195 -6.75 -18.55 6.78
C LYS A 195 -5.83 -17.41 7.22
N VAL A 196 -4.90 -17.01 6.36
CA VAL A 196 -3.97 -15.91 6.66
C VAL A 196 -4.72 -14.61 6.94
N VAL A 197 -5.77 -14.33 6.16
CA VAL A 197 -6.59 -13.13 6.33
C VAL A 197 -7.45 -13.25 7.61
N LEU A 198 -8.07 -14.40 7.85
CA LEU A 198 -8.87 -14.66 9.06
C LEU A 198 -8.04 -14.57 10.35
N GLU A 199 -6.80 -15.06 10.37
CA GLU A 199 -5.91 -15.01 11.54
C GLU A 199 -5.56 -13.58 11.98
N LYS A 200 -5.62 -12.59 11.07
CA LYS A 200 -5.41 -11.18 11.42
C LYS A 200 -6.56 -10.62 12.25
N TYR A 201 -7.76 -11.16 12.08
CA TYR A 201 -8.97 -10.71 12.74
C TYR A 201 -9.26 -11.60 13.96
N GLN A 202 -9.32 -10.99 15.15
CA GLN A 202 -9.53 -11.70 16.41
C GLN A 202 -10.91 -12.40 16.47
N SER A 203 -11.11 -13.29 17.45
CA SER A 203 -12.22 -14.27 17.52
C SER A 203 -13.65 -13.72 17.69
N ASN A 204 -13.89 -12.42 17.56
CA ASN A 204 -15.21 -11.79 17.64
C ASN A 204 -15.39 -10.77 16.51
N LEU A 205 -15.65 -11.26 15.30
CA LEU A 205 -16.02 -10.44 14.17
C LEU A 205 -17.52 -10.11 14.22
N ASP A 206 -17.86 -8.82 14.30
CA ASP A 206 -19.20 -8.32 14.03
C ASP A 206 -19.44 -8.18 12.51
N ASP A 207 -20.62 -7.70 12.11
CA ASP A 207 -20.98 -7.61 10.69
C ASP A 207 -20.09 -6.63 9.91
N GLU A 208 -19.58 -5.59 10.58
CA GLU A 208 -18.63 -4.62 10.01
C GLU A 208 -17.26 -5.26 9.78
N GLY A 209 -16.72 -5.97 10.78
CA GLY A 209 -15.47 -6.70 10.64
C GLY A 209 -15.53 -7.82 9.59
N ILE A 210 -16.70 -8.46 9.38
CA ILE A 210 -16.90 -9.43 8.29
C ILE A 210 -16.84 -8.74 6.92
N ALA A 211 -17.41 -7.55 6.79
CA ALA A 211 -17.38 -6.78 5.55
C ALA A 211 -15.94 -6.36 5.19
N GLU A 212 -15.17 -5.87 6.17
CA GLU A 212 -13.75 -5.54 5.98
C GLU A 212 -12.92 -6.77 5.60
N LEU A 213 -13.11 -7.88 6.32
CA LEU A 213 -12.44 -9.15 6.02
C LEU A 213 -12.75 -9.65 4.61
N PHE A 214 -14.00 -9.46 4.16
CA PHE A 214 -14.42 -9.83 2.82
C PHE A 214 -13.73 -9.00 1.75
N GLU A 215 -13.66 -7.67 1.92
CA GLU A 215 -12.90 -6.80 1.00
C GLU A 215 -11.41 -7.16 0.98
N GLU A 216 -10.79 -7.41 2.15
CA GLU A 216 -9.39 -7.82 2.23
C GLU A 216 -9.16 -9.17 1.53
N TRP A 217 -10.05 -10.14 1.73
CA TRP A 217 -9.95 -11.45 1.07
C TRP A 217 -10.06 -11.32 -0.45
N LEU A 218 -10.99 -10.52 -0.96
CA LEU A 218 -11.11 -10.24 -2.40
C LEU A 218 -9.84 -9.58 -2.96
N ALA A 219 -9.24 -8.65 -2.21
CA ALA A 219 -8.02 -7.92 -2.61
C ALA A 219 -6.80 -8.83 -2.77
N HIS A 220 -6.80 -9.95 -2.06
CA HIS A 220 -5.68 -10.89 -2.07
C HIS A 220 -5.97 -12.15 -2.90
N THR A 221 -7.22 -12.34 -3.34
CA THR A 221 -7.61 -13.53 -4.12
C THR A 221 -7.35 -13.26 -5.60
N PRO A 222 -6.40 -13.99 -6.22
CA PRO A 222 -6.10 -13.79 -7.63
C PRO A 222 -7.26 -14.27 -8.50
N ALA A 223 -7.56 -13.49 -9.53
CA ALA A 223 -8.34 -13.88 -10.69
C ALA A 223 -7.41 -14.13 -11.89
N GLU A 224 -7.99 -14.27 -13.09
CA GLU A 224 -7.24 -14.47 -14.33
C GLU A 224 -6.35 -13.25 -14.64
N GLY A 225 -5.08 -13.49 -15.02
CA GLY A 225 -4.23 -12.45 -15.60
C GLY A 225 -3.71 -11.37 -14.65
N GLN A 226 -3.34 -11.73 -13.41
CA GLN A 226 -2.82 -10.81 -12.36
C GLN A 226 -3.83 -9.79 -11.81
N VAL A 227 -5.10 -9.90 -12.21
CA VAL A 227 -6.21 -9.12 -11.66
C VAL A 227 -6.71 -9.82 -10.38
N THR A 228 -7.14 -9.10 -9.35
CA THR A 228 -7.73 -9.69 -8.14
C THR A 228 -9.25 -9.81 -8.28
N LEU A 229 -9.91 -10.64 -7.45
CA LEU A 229 -11.37 -10.65 -7.42
C LEU A 229 -11.94 -9.28 -7.05
N LEU A 230 -11.25 -8.53 -6.18
CA LEU A 230 -11.65 -7.17 -5.83
C LEU A 230 -11.61 -6.25 -7.04
N ASP A 231 -10.54 -6.31 -7.84
CA ASP A 231 -10.44 -5.52 -9.07
C ASP A 231 -11.57 -5.82 -10.06
N LEU A 232 -12.13 -7.05 -10.03
CA LEU A 232 -13.25 -7.47 -10.88
C LEU A 232 -14.62 -6.93 -10.46
N VAL A 233 -14.75 -6.42 -9.23
CA VAL A 233 -16.02 -5.91 -8.70
C VAL A 233 -15.91 -4.46 -8.26
N GLN A 234 -14.71 -3.96 -7.98
CA GLN A 234 -14.46 -2.57 -7.69
C GLN A 234 -14.56 -1.72 -8.94
N CYS A 235 -15.36 -0.68 -8.80
CA CYS A 235 -15.38 0.43 -9.72
C CYS A 235 -14.00 1.11 -9.78
N PRO A 236 -13.55 1.61 -10.95
CA PRO A 236 -12.26 2.28 -11.14
C PRO A 236 -12.04 3.58 -10.34
N ILE A 237 -12.96 3.94 -9.44
CA ILE A 237 -12.88 5.10 -8.55
C ILE A 237 -12.90 4.60 -7.12
N ASN A 238 -11.83 3.92 -6.66
CA ASN A 238 -11.56 3.58 -5.24
C ASN A 238 -12.81 3.47 -4.34
N LEU A 239 -13.75 2.60 -4.69
CA LEU A 239 -14.98 2.42 -3.91
C LEU A 239 -14.74 1.35 -2.87
N SER A 240 -15.19 1.58 -1.64
CA SER A 240 -15.54 0.46 -0.76
C SER A 240 -16.70 -0.29 -1.43
N LEU A 241 -16.62 -1.62 -1.41
CA LEU A 241 -17.64 -2.53 -1.95
C LEU A 241 -19.01 -2.31 -1.28
N MET A 242 -19.00 -1.76 -0.06
CA MET A 242 -20.17 -1.49 0.77
C MET A 242 -20.84 -0.13 0.47
N THR A 243 -20.22 0.71 -0.35
CA THR A 243 -20.81 1.99 -0.75
C THR A 243 -21.74 1.80 -1.95
N GLU A 244 -22.88 2.49 -1.99
CA GLU A 244 -23.86 2.32 -3.05
C GLU A 244 -23.27 2.71 -4.43
N PRO A 245 -23.25 1.78 -5.40
CA PRO A 245 -22.76 2.11 -6.73
C PRO A 245 -23.76 3.01 -7.46
N TYR A 246 -23.25 3.93 -8.28
CA TYR A 246 -24.03 4.77 -9.19
C TYR A 246 -23.52 4.60 -10.61
N VAL A 247 -24.41 4.40 -11.57
CA VAL A 247 -24.02 4.16 -12.96
C VAL A 247 -24.21 5.43 -13.77
N LEU A 248 -23.12 5.87 -14.38
CA LEU A 248 -23.08 6.98 -15.31
C LEU A 248 -23.76 6.62 -16.63
N SER A 249 -24.25 7.61 -17.36
CA SER A 249 -24.80 7.46 -18.72
C SER A 249 -23.83 6.80 -19.72
N SER A 250 -22.53 6.84 -19.43
CA SER A 250 -21.48 6.16 -20.19
C SER A 250 -21.35 4.66 -19.89
N GLY A 251 -22.20 4.09 -19.02
CA GLY A 251 -22.13 2.70 -18.56
C GLY A 251 -21.10 2.44 -17.45
N HIS A 252 -20.38 3.47 -17.01
CA HIS A 252 -19.36 3.35 -15.97
C HIS A 252 -19.99 3.48 -14.58
N VAL A 253 -19.56 2.67 -13.62
CA VAL A 253 -19.96 2.81 -12.20
C VAL A 253 -19.11 3.90 -11.52
N VAL A 254 -19.64 4.57 -10.50
CA VAL A 254 -18.99 5.54 -9.59
C VAL A 254 -19.65 5.48 -8.20
N ASN A 255 -19.16 6.24 -7.21
CA ASN A 255 -19.81 6.37 -5.90
C ASN A 255 -21.15 7.14 -6.03
N SER A 256 -22.24 6.66 -5.39
CA SER A 256 -23.48 7.43 -5.21
C SER A 256 -23.27 8.81 -4.59
N ASP A 257 -22.29 8.96 -3.71
CA ASP A 257 -22.04 10.21 -2.99
C ASP A 257 -21.36 11.26 -3.89
N ILE A 258 -20.57 10.80 -4.85
CA ILE A 258 -19.82 11.66 -5.78
C ILE A 258 -20.61 11.89 -7.06
N ALA A 259 -21.48 10.95 -7.45
CA ALA A 259 -22.26 11.02 -8.67
C ALA A 259 -23.04 12.34 -8.87
N PRO A 260 -23.77 12.89 -7.87
CA PRO A 260 -24.44 14.18 -7.99
C PRO A 260 -23.48 15.35 -8.25
N MET A 261 -22.20 15.20 -7.92
CA MET A 261 -21.17 16.23 -8.08
C MET A 261 -20.46 16.14 -9.44
N LEU A 262 -20.68 15.08 -10.22
CA LEU A 262 -20.03 14.89 -11.52
C LEU A 262 -20.87 15.53 -12.63
N THR A 263 -20.25 16.47 -13.36
CA THR A 263 -20.79 17.03 -14.62
C THR A 263 -20.34 16.25 -15.84
N PHE A 264 -19.22 15.52 -15.74
CA PHE A 264 -18.64 14.70 -16.80
C PHE A 264 -18.22 13.35 -16.25
N CYS A 265 -18.25 12.31 -17.09
CA CYS A 265 -17.69 11.01 -16.77
C CYS A 265 -16.16 11.14 -16.59
N PRO A 266 -15.59 10.72 -15.45
CA PRO A 266 -14.16 10.87 -15.20
C PRO A 266 -13.30 10.04 -16.15
N MET A 267 -13.85 8.93 -16.67
CA MET A 267 -13.17 8.03 -17.62
C MET A 267 -13.32 8.49 -19.07
N THR A 268 -14.55 8.73 -19.55
CA THR A 268 -14.80 9.03 -20.97
C THR A 268 -14.80 10.51 -21.31
N LYS A 269 -14.80 11.39 -20.30
CA LYS A 269 -14.96 12.85 -20.42
C LYS A 269 -16.25 13.31 -21.09
N GLN A 270 -17.20 12.41 -21.30
CA GLN A 270 -18.51 12.75 -21.84
C GLN A 270 -19.38 13.42 -20.78
N PRO A 271 -20.19 14.43 -21.15
CA PRO A 271 -21.12 15.07 -20.22
C PRO A 271 -22.12 14.06 -19.68
N LEU A 272 -22.39 14.13 -18.38
CA LEU A 272 -23.38 13.28 -17.75
C LEU A 272 -24.76 13.91 -17.91
N ASP A 273 -25.72 13.13 -18.40
CA ASP A 273 -27.12 13.57 -18.47
C ASP A 273 -27.70 13.66 -17.05
N PRO A 274 -28.00 14.87 -16.53
CA PRO A 274 -28.49 15.06 -15.16
C PRO A 274 -29.88 14.45 -14.93
N LEU A 275 -30.60 14.07 -16.00
CA LEU A 275 -31.94 13.49 -15.93
C LEU A 275 -31.97 11.98 -16.21
N ARG A 276 -30.82 11.32 -16.40
CA ARG A 276 -30.73 9.87 -16.67
C ARG A 276 -29.75 9.15 -15.74
N GLY A 277 -29.91 9.32 -14.44
CA GLY A 277 -29.52 8.30 -13.47
C GLY A 277 -30.62 7.27 -13.34
N LYS A 278 -30.88 6.45 -14.36
CA LYS A 278 -31.67 5.24 -14.11
C LYS A 278 -30.73 4.25 -13.43
N PRO A 279 -31.06 3.70 -12.24
CA PRO A 279 -30.36 2.50 -11.79
C PRO A 279 -30.39 1.51 -12.94
N LEU A 280 -29.23 0.96 -13.32
CA LEU A 280 -29.22 -0.13 -14.28
C LEU A 280 -30.22 -1.18 -13.77
N PRO A 281 -31.02 -1.83 -14.63
CA PRO A 281 -31.81 -2.99 -14.22
C PRO A 281 -30.95 -4.04 -13.50
N GLU A 282 -29.66 -4.05 -13.81
CA GLU A 282 -28.63 -4.91 -13.24
C GLU A 282 -28.11 -4.47 -11.87
N ILE A 283 -28.43 -3.27 -11.36
CA ILE A 283 -27.93 -2.82 -10.06
C ILE A 283 -28.59 -3.58 -8.90
N ASP A 284 -29.89 -3.86 -9.04
CA ASP A 284 -30.62 -4.67 -8.06
C ASP A 284 -30.12 -6.12 -8.09
N LEU A 285 -29.77 -6.61 -9.28
CA LEU A 285 -29.13 -7.91 -9.46
C LEU A 285 -27.74 -7.94 -8.82
N TYR A 286 -26.90 -6.93 -9.07
CA TYR A 286 -25.59 -6.77 -8.45
C TYR A 286 -25.70 -6.74 -6.92
N LYS A 287 -26.60 -5.92 -6.37
CA LYS A 287 -26.87 -5.84 -4.91
C LYS A 287 -27.28 -7.19 -4.34
N SER A 288 -28.19 -7.89 -5.04
CA SER A 288 -28.63 -9.23 -4.65
C SER A 288 -27.47 -10.22 -4.65
N MET A 289 -26.61 -10.19 -5.67
CA MET A 289 -25.43 -11.05 -5.77
C MET A 289 -24.39 -10.74 -4.69
N LEU A 290 -24.18 -9.46 -4.39
CA LEU A 290 -23.27 -9.03 -3.32
C LEU A 290 -23.77 -9.48 -1.95
N ALA A 291 -25.06 -9.33 -1.68
CA ALA A 291 -25.68 -9.82 -0.45
C ALA A 291 -25.56 -11.35 -0.33
N MET A 292 -25.75 -12.10 -1.42
CA MET A 292 -25.54 -13.56 -1.43
C MET A 292 -24.07 -13.93 -1.17
N ALA A 293 -23.13 -13.24 -1.81
CA ALA A 293 -21.70 -13.48 -1.61
C ALA A 293 -21.26 -13.19 -0.16
N LEU A 294 -21.68 -12.06 0.40
CA LEU A 294 -21.41 -11.71 1.81
C LEU A 294 -21.99 -12.73 2.78
N THR A 295 -23.22 -13.19 2.53
CA THR A 295 -23.87 -14.21 3.36
C THR A 295 -23.11 -15.52 3.31
N GLY A 296 -22.74 -15.99 2.11
CA GLY A 296 -21.95 -17.22 1.95
C GLY A 296 -20.56 -17.12 2.58
N PHE A 297 -19.90 -15.96 2.46
CA PHE A 297 -18.61 -15.70 3.07
C PHE A 297 -18.70 -15.72 4.61
N ARG A 298 -19.73 -15.07 5.17
CA ARG A 298 -20.02 -15.10 6.62
C ARG A 298 -20.21 -16.52 7.14
N GLU A 299 -20.95 -17.36 6.42
CA GLU A 299 -21.12 -18.78 6.77
C GLU A 299 -19.78 -19.52 6.81
N ALA A 300 -18.89 -19.28 5.83
CA ALA A 300 -17.56 -19.88 5.78
C ALA A 300 -16.67 -19.44 6.95
N VAL A 301 -16.70 -18.15 7.31
CA VAL A 301 -16.00 -17.58 8.48
C VAL A 301 -16.48 -18.23 9.78
N ILE A 302 -17.80 -18.25 10.01
CA ILE A 302 -18.38 -18.82 11.24
C ILE A 302 -18.05 -20.31 11.36
N SER A 303 -18.08 -21.05 10.26
CA SER A 303 -17.76 -22.48 10.23
C SER A 303 -16.30 -22.73 10.61
N SER A 304 -15.39 -21.94 10.06
CA SER A 304 -13.94 -22.02 10.33
C SER A 304 -13.59 -21.69 11.78
N LEU A 305 -14.24 -20.66 12.35
CA LEU A 305 -14.05 -20.29 13.75
C LEU A 305 -14.54 -21.37 14.71
N LYS A 306 -15.68 -22.00 14.44
CA LYS A 306 -16.23 -23.11 15.26
C LYS A 306 -15.30 -24.32 15.28
N GLU A 307 -14.76 -24.71 14.12
CA GLU A 307 -13.81 -25.83 14.02
C GLU A 307 -12.52 -25.57 14.80
N THR A 308 -12.01 -24.33 14.73
CA THR A 308 -10.79 -23.93 15.46
C THR A 308 -10.99 -24.02 16.99
N GLN A 309 -12.17 -23.64 17.48
CA GLN A 309 -12.53 -23.77 18.90
C GLN A 309 -12.68 -25.26 19.33
N GLN A 310 -13.23 -26.11 18.46
CA GLN A 310 -13.35 -27.55 18.74
C GLN A 310 -11.98 -28.24 18.75
N SER A 311 -11.06 -27.89 17.85
CA SER A 311 -9.70 -28.42 17.83
C SER A 311 -8.92 -28.03 19.11
N THR A 312 -9.01 -26.76 19.51
CA THR A 312 -8.30 -26.26 20.70
C THR A 312 -8.79 -26.93 21.99
N THR A 313 -10.10 -27.16 22.12
CA THR A 313 -10.67 -27.85 23.30
C THR A 313 -10.31 -29.33 23.33
N ALA A 314 -10.28 -30.01 22.18
CA ALA A 314 -9.84 -31.41 22.09
C ALA A 314 -8.35 -31.59 22.45
N SER A 315 -7.48 -30.69 21.98
CA SER A 315 -6.05 -30.71 22.31
C SER A 315 -5.78 -30.39 23.79
N SER A 316 -6.56 -29.49 24.40
CA SER A 316 -6.44 -29.15 25.82
C SER A 316 -6.86 -30.31 26.74
N LEU A 317 -7.94 -31.05 26.39
CA LEU A 317 -8.40 -32.21 27.15
C LEU A 317 -7.48 -33.43 27.00
N GLY A 318 -6.82 -33.60 25.85
CA GLY A 318 -5.82 -34.65 25.62
C GLY A 318 -4.55 -34.50 26.46
N PHE A 319 -4.22 -33.28 26.91
CA PHE A 319 -3.03 -33.02 27.72
C PHE A 319 -3.19 -33.38 29.21
N PHE A 320 -4.43 -33.47 29.70
CA PHE A 320 -4.71 -33.85 31.10
C PHE A 320 -4.86 -35.37 31.32
N ALA A 321 -4.89 -36.18 30.25
CA ALA A 321 -5.18 -37.62 30.35
C ALA A 321 -3.94 -38.54 30.44
N LEU A 322 -2.71 -38.02 30.45
CA LEU A 322 -1.49 -38.84 30.53
C LEU A 322 -0.47 -38.28 31.52
N SER A 323 -0.71 -38.52 32.81
CA SER A 323 0.36 -38.65 33.81
C SER A 323 0.10 -39.90 34.63
N PRO A 324 0.65 -41.06 34.25
CA PRO A 324 0.73 -42.17 35.18
C PRO A 324 1.79 -41.84 36.24
N ASN A 325 1.34 -41.81 37.49
CA ASN A 325 2.14 -41.83 38.70
C ASN A 325 3.41 -42.69 38.51
N ARG A 326 4.59 -42.06 38.49
CA ARG A 326 5.85 -42.78 38.64
C ARG A 326 6.37 -42.56 40.06
N ALA A 327 6.10 -43.54 40.90
CA ALA A 327 6.64 -43.65 42.25
C ALA A 327 8.17 -43.85 42.20
N SER A 328 8.88 -43.03 42.98
CA SER A 328 9.96 -43.40 43.91
C SER A 328 10.86 -44.60 43.57
N THR A 329 12.15 -44.36 43.37
CA THR A 329 13.23 -45.08 44.10
C THR A 329 14.53 -44.26 44.11
N ASN A 330 15.09 -44.14 45.31
CA ASN A 330 16.41 -43.59 45.64
C ASN A 330 17.54 -44.54 45.20
N SER A 331 18.70 -44.00 44.78
CA SER A 331 20.01 -44.47 45.26
C SER A 331 21.15 -43.49 44.95
N SER A 332 22.01 -43.33 45.95
CA SER A 332 23.25 -42.55 46.08
C SER A 332 24.48 -43.11 45.36
N HIS A 333 25.52 -42.26 45.27
CA HIS A 333 26.97 -42.46 44.96
C HIS A 333 27.39 -41.78 43.63
N ALA A 334 28.56 -41.15 43.47
CA ALA A 334 29.69 -40.75 44.31
C ALA A 334 30.50 -39.66 43.54
N ALA A 335 31.47 -39.04 44.21
CA ALA A 335 32.27 -37.90 43.74
C ALA A 335 33.44 -38.23 42.76
N ALA A 336 33.74 -37.25 41.87
CA ALA A 336 35.03 -36.74 41.35
C ALA A 336 36.10 -37.70 40.73
N PRO A 337 37.10 -37.26 39.92
CA PRO A 337 37.64 -35.89 39.73
C PRO A 337 38.04 -35.44 38.29
N VAL A 338 38.25 -34.11 38.18
CA VAL A 338 39.29 -33.31 37.47
C VAL A 338 40.04 -33.93 36.28
N ASP A 339 40.05 -33.23 35.13
CA ASP A 339 41.32 -32.92 34.46
C ASP A 339 41.27 -31.61 33.63
N ASP A 340 42.39 -30.90 33.70
CA ASP A 340 42.77 -29.64 33.04
C ASP A 340 43.04 -29.85 31.54
N SER A 341 42.81 -28.81 30.72
CA SER A 341 43.74 -28.32 29.67
C SER A 341 43.04 -27.42 28.64
N ALA A 342 43.36 -26.12 28.68
CA ALA A 342 43.31 -25.19 27.54
C ALA A 342 44.54 -25.46 26.61
N PRO A 343 44.66 -24.94 25.36
CA PRO A 343 44.69 -23.48 25.10
C PRO A 343 44.21 -22.96 23.72
N HIS A 344 43.99 -21.64 23.71
CA HIS A 344 44.19 -20.63 22.64
C HIS A 344 44.17 -20.99 21.13
N SER A 345 43.29 -20.29 20.39
CA SER A 345 43.60 -19.47 19.20
C SER A 345 42.34 -18.62 18.93
N GLY A 346 42.35 -17.32 18.62
CA GLY A 346 43.26 -16.53 17.80
C GLY A 346 42.45 -16.02 16.61
N SER A 347 42.01 -14.75 16.68
CA SER A 347 41.20 -14.00 15.67
C SER A 347 41.87 -13.93 14.27
N PRO A 348 41.21 -13.44 13.19
CA PRO A 348 40.87 -12.01 13.03
C PRO A 348 39.56 -11.69 12.27
N PRO A 349 39.14 -10.40 12.26
CA PRO A 349 37.97 -9.92 11.53
C PRO A 349 38.30 -9.61 10.05
N LEU A 350 37.29 -9.62 9.20
CA LEU A 350 37.37 -9.14 7.82
C LEU A 350 36.40 -7.97 7.62
N ASN A 351 37.04 -6.84 7.26
CA ASN A 351 36.61 -5.57 6.66
C ASN A 351 35.13 -5.27 6.44
#